data_AF-B4FEM4-F1
#
_entry.id   AF-B4FEM4-F1
#
_cell.length_a   1.000
_cell.length_b   1.000
_cell.length_c   1.000
_cell.angle_alpha   90.00
_cell.angle_beta   90.00
_cell.angle_gamma   90.00
#
_symmetry.space_group_name_H-M   'P 1'
#
loop_
_entity.id
_entity.type
_entity.pdbx_description
1 polymer ?
#
loop_
_entity_poly.entity_id
_entity_poly.type
_entity_poly.pdbx_seq_one_letter_code
_entity_poly.pdbx_strand_id
1 'polypeptide(L)' 'MTCCGYGGPPYNYDFSKGCQSKDVAACDDGSKFVSWDGVHLTEAANAVVARAILSSQYSKPSLKFDQFCRA' A
#
# COMPACT_ATOMS: atom_id res chain seq x y z
N MET A 1 7.35 2.65 8.53
CA MET A 1 8.35 1.62 8.23
C MET A 1 7.89 0.88 6.99
N THR A 2 8.79 0.63 6.04
CA THR A 2 8.49 -0.11 4.80
C THR A 2 8.72 -1.60 5.03
N CYS A 3 7.99 -2.47 4.32
CA CYS A 3 8.21 -3.91 4.39
C CYS A 3 9.54 -4.31 3.73
N CYS A 4 9.90 -3.63 2.66
CA CYS A 4 11.13 -3.85 1.90
C CYS A 4 11.86 -2.51 1.70
N GLY A 5 13.20 -2.56 1.55
CA GLY A 5 14.03 -1.37 1.45
C GLY A 5 14.12 -0.55 2.74
N TYR A 6 13.99 -1.21 3.90
CA TYR A 6 14.10 -0.58 5.20
C TYR A 6 15.56 -0.37 5.65
N GLY A 7 15.77 0.46 6.67
CA GLY A 7 17.07 0.69 7.31
C GLY A 7 17.63 2.11 7.17
N GLY A 8 16.94 3.00 6.45
CA GLY A 8 17.41 4.38 6.19
C GLY A 8 16.62 5.46 6.95
N PRO A 9 17.25 6.56 7.39
CA PRO A 9 16.57 7.68 8.05
C PRO A 9 15.82 8.58 7.04
N PRO A 10 14.83 9.39 7.49
CA PRO A 10 14.28 9.45 8.85
C PRO A 10 13.07 8.51 9.06
N TYR A 11 12.55 7.88 7.99
CA TYR A 11 11.28 7.13 8.02
C TYR A 11 11.44 5.60 7.92
N ASN A 12 12.65 5.10 8.16
CA ASN A 12 13.05 3.71 7.97
C ASN A 12 12.88 3.21 6.52
N TYR A 13 13.31 4.02 5.56
CA TYR A 13 13.38 3.71 4.14
C TYR A 13 14.75 4.11 3.59
N ASP A 14 15.37 3.23 2.81
CA ASP A 14 16.68 3.41 2.19
C ASP A 14 16.57 3.17 0.68
N PHE A 15 16.66 4.25 -0.10
CA PHE A 15 16.56 4.19 -1.56
C PHE A 15 17.68 3.35 -2.21
N SER A 16 18.81 3.15 -1.53
CA SER A 16 19.89 2.28 -2.03
C SER A 16 19.56 0.79 -1.92
N LYS A 17 18.55 0.43 -1.12
CA LYS A 17 18.07 -0.94 -0.91
C LYS A 17 16.77 -1.19 -1.67
N GLY A 18 16.80 -0.99 -2.99
CA GLY A 18 15.65 -1.26 -3.84
C GLY A 18 15.19 -2.71 -3.73
N CYS A 19 13.88 -2.93 -3.65
CA CYS A 19 13.29 -4.26 -3.63
C CYS A 19 13.68 -5.06 -4.87
N GLN A 20 13.86 -6.38 -4.71
CA GLN A 20 14.42 -7.29 -5.72
C GLN A 20 15.93 -7.14 -6.00
N SER A 21 16.60 -6.19 -5.34
CA SER A 21 18.07 -6.15 -5.36
C SER A 21 18.65 -7.30 -4.56
N LYS A 22 19.88 -7.68 -4.91
CA LYS A 22 20.65 -8.68 -4.15
C LYS A 22 20.80 -8.23 -2.69
N ASP A 23 20.64 -9.18 -1.76
CA ASP A 23 20.79 -8.97 -0.32
C ASP A 23 19.75 -8.03 0.34
N VAL A 24 18.67 -7.67 -0.38
CA VAL A 24 17.52 -6.94 0.18
C VAL A 24 16.41 -7.93 0.51
N ALA A 25 16.14 -8.11 1.80
CA ALA A 25 15.02 -8.89 2.27
C ALA A 25 13.75 -8.02 2.41
N ALA A 26 12.60 -8.62 2.10
CA ALA A 26 11.31 -8.11 2.50
C ALA A 26 10.96 -8.61 3.90
N CYS A 27 10.02 -7.94 4.56
CA CYS A 27 9.46 -8.37 5.83
C CYS A 27 8.71 -9.72 5.70
N ASP A 28 8.68 -10.50 6.78
CA ASP A 28 8.03 -11.82 6.78
C ASP A 28 6.49 -11.74 6.65
N ASP A 29 5.89 -10.67 7.18
CA ASP A 29 4.44 -10.50 7.25
C ASP A 29 4.05 -9.11 6.74
N GLY A 30 3.78 -9.02 5.44
CA GLY A 30 3.37 -7.79 4.76
C GLY A 30 2.05 -7.18 5.25
N SER A 31 1.23 -7.94 6.00
CA SER A 31 -0.04 -7.42 6.52
C SER A 31 0.14 -6.42 7.67
N LYS A 32 1.32 -6.40 8.30
CA LYS A 32 1.65 -5.51 9.42
C LYS A 32 2.22 -4.16 8.98
N PHE A 33 2.40 -3.94 7.68
CA PHE A 33 3.04 -2.75 7.13
C PHE A 33 2.10 -2.00 6.20
N VAL A 34 2.15 -0.67 6.25
CA VAL A 34 1.39 0.19 5.32
C VAL A 34 2.12 0.31 3.98
N SER A 35 3.42 0.60 4.03
CA SER A 35 4.24 0.78 2.83
C SER A 35 5.00 -0.49 2.48
N TRP A 36 4.96 -0.85 1.20
CA TRP A 36 5.76 -1.94 0.65
C TRP A 36 7.23 -1.54 0.53
N ASP A 37 7.53 -0.49 -0.24
CA ASP A 37 8.89 -0.11 -0.66
C ASP A 37 9.18 1.39 -0.54
N GLY A 38 8.39 2.12 0.25
CA GLY A 38 8.50 3.58 0.39
C GLY A 38 7.70 4.38 -0.64
N VAL A 39 7.20 3.74 -1.71
CA VAL A 39 6.38 4.38 -2.76
C VAL A 39 5.01 3.71 -2.86
N HIS A 40 4.97 2.38 -2.87
CA HIS A 40 3.77 1.57 -3.00
C HIS A 40 3.20 1.15 -1.65
N LEU A 41 1.88 0.91 -1.62
CA LEU A 41 1.20 0.29 -0.49
C LEU A 41 1.39 -1.23 -0.52
N THR A 42 1.37 -1.86 0.65
CA THR A 42 1.22 -3.32 0.75
C THR A 42 -0.17 -3.75 0.28
N GLU A 43 -0.35 -5.03 -0.01
CA GLU A 43 -1.66 -5.60 -0.34
C GLU A 43 -2.70 -5.33 0.76
N ALA A 44 -2.33 -5.51 2.03
CA ALA A 44 -3.23 -5.24 3.15
C ALA A 44 -3.66 -3.77 3.23
N ALA A 45 -2.73 -2.84 2.99
CA ALA A 45 -3.05 -1.41 2.93
C ALA A 45 -3.93 -1.06 1.72
N ASN A 46 -3.64 -1.65 0.54
CA ASN A 46 -4.49 -1.50 -0.64
C ASN A 46 -5.91 -2.03 -0.41
N ALA A 47 -6.08 -3.16 0.27
CA ALA A 47 -7.39 -3.70 0.60
C ALA A 47 -8.21 -2.73 1.48
N VAL A 48 -7.57 -2.03 2.42
CA VAL A 48 -8.22 -0.98 3.22
C VAL A 48 -8.65 0.20 2.35
N VAL A 49 -7.77 0.69 1.47
CA VAL A 49 -8.09 1.79 0.55
C VAL A 49 -9.22 1.40 -0.41
N ALA A 50 -9.16 0.20 -0.99
CA ALA A 50 -10.19 -0.32 -1.87
C ALA A 50 -11.54 -0.43 -1.15
N ARG A 51 -11.56 -0.95 0.08
CA ARG A 51 -12.79 -1.01 0.89
C ARG A 51 -13.37 0.39 1.17
N ALA A 52 -12.51 1.37 1.46
CA ALA A 52 -12.93 2.76 1.66
C ALA A 52 -13.54 3.35 0.39
N ILE A 53 -12.95 3.11 -0.78
CA ILE A 53 -13.50 3.54 -2.08
C ILE A 53 -14.86 2.87 -2.34
N LEU A 54 -14.95 1.55 -2.18
CA LEU A 54 -16.17 0.77 -2.42
C LEU A 54 -17.31 1.12 -1.47
N SER A 55 -17.01 1.68 -0.29
CA SER A 55 -18.01 2.14 0.67
C SER A 55 -18.81 3.36 0.21
N SER A 56 -18.35 4.07 -0.83
CA SER A 56 -18.86 5.37 -1.32
C SER A 56 -18.89 6.51 -0.31
N GLN A 57 -18.39 6.31 0.92
CA GLN A 57 -18.46 7.30 2.00
C GLN A 57 -17.62 8.57 1.72
N TYR A 58 -16.62 8.45 0.84
CA TYR A 58 -15.73 9.54 0.44
C TYR A 58 -16.03 10.13 -0.94
N SER A 59 -17.06 9.63 -1.64
CA SER A 59 -17.47 10.12 -2.96
C SER A 59 -18.49 11.24 -2.83
N LYS A 60 -18.42 12.25 -3.71
CA LYS A 60 -19.45 13.29 -3.87
C LYS A 60 -19.90 13.39 -5.33
N PRO A 61 -21.14 12.99 -5.68
CA PRO A 61 -22.15 12.38 -4.80
C PRO A 61 -21.71 11.00 -4.27
N SER A 62 -22.35 10.52 -3.19
CA SER A 62 -22.07 9.18 -2.66
C SER A 62 -22.66 8.14 -3.62
N LEU A 63 -21.86 7.76 -4.60
CA LEU A 63 -22.20 6.83 -5.67
C LEU A 63 -21.53 5.49 -5.39
N LYS A 64 -22.31 4.41 -5.38
CA LYS A 64 -21.75 3.07 -5.28
C LYS A 64 -21.11 2.67 -6.60
N PHE A 65 -20.06 1.86 -6.53
CA PHE A 65 -19.28 1.49 -7.72
C PHE A 65 -20.12 0.71 -8.76
N ASP A 66 -21.09 -0.10 -8.31
CA ASP A 66 -22.00 -0.85 -9.19
C ASP A 66 -22.85 0.06 -10.10
N GLN A 67 -23.03 1.33 -9.74
CA GLN A 67 -23.77 2.29 -10.58
C GLN A 67 -23.06 2.57 -11.90
N PHE A 68 -21.73 2.40 -11.98
CA PHE A 68 -20.98 2.49 -13.24
C PHE A 68 -21.08 1.25 -14.12
N CYS A 69 -21.53 0.12 -13.55
CA CYS A 69 -21.68 -1.15 -14.27
C CYS A 69 -23.10 -1.35 -14.82
N ARG A 70 -24.01 -0.40 -14.58
CA ARG A 70 -25.37 -0.42 -15.13
C ARG A 70 -25.31 0.17 -16.54
N ALA A 71 -25.34 -0.72 -17.54
CA ALA A 71 -25.60 -0.38 -18.94
C ALA A 71 -27.06 0.03 -19.14
#